data_AF-A0A1Y3BB06-F1
#
_entry.id   AF-A0A1Y3BB06-F1
#
_cell.length_a   1.000
_cell.length_b   1.000
_cell.length_c   1.000
_cell.angle_alpha   90.00
_cell.angle_beta   90.00
_cell.angle_gamma   90.00
#
_symmetry.space_group_name_H-M   'P 1'
#
loop_
_entity.id
_entity.type
_entity.pdbx_description
1 polymer ?
#
loop_
_entity_poly.entity_id
_entity_poly.type
_entity_poly.pdbx_seq_one_letter_code
_entity_poly.pdbx_strand_id
1 'polypeptide(L)'
;MMTFYPEPPEKQNVKFYLFSCNNPFNPSILSYNVSENEMKNLNYDQNRRTIFIVHGFTDYYEQVNWMGNLKDNILSMKPCRLNVVTVDWRGGSIVKNYLQAVANTRLHHLSKN
;
A
#
# COMPACT_ATOMS: atom_id res chain seq x y z
N MET A 1 -24.97 -19.86 -0.91
CA MET A 1 -23.95 -18.88 -1.34
C MET A 1 -22.62 -19.29 -0.73
N MET A 2 -21.54 -19.36 -1.50
CA MET A 2 -20.20 -19.57 -0.94
C MET A 2 -19.75 -18.26 -0.27
N THR A 3 -19.54 -18.28 1.05
CA THR A 3 -19.06 -17.13 1.81
C THR A 3 -17.55 -17.24 1.99
N PHE A 4 -16.81 -16.25 1.50
CA PHE A 4 -15.37 -16.13 1.72
C PHE A 4 -15.11 -15.12 2.84
N TYR A 5 -14.26 -15.49 3.79
CA TYR A 5 -13.77 -14.60 4.83
C TYR A 5 -12.42 -14.01 4.42
N PRO A 6 -12.11 -12.77 4.83
CA PRO A 6 -10.79 -12.20 4.58
C PRO A 6 -9.71 -13.07 5.21
N GLU A 7 -8.60 -13.25 4.50
CA GLU A 7 -7.44 -13.91 5.07
C GLU A 7 -6.80 -13.03 6.16
N PRO A 8 -6.11 -13.63 7.15
CA PRO A 8 -5.44 -12.87 8.21
C PRO A 8 -4.46 -11.83 7.63
N PRO A 9 -4.29 -10.66 8.26
CA PRO A 9 -3.36 -9.62 7.81
C PRO A 9 -1.93 -10.14 7.58
N GLU A 10 -1.48 -11.07 8.41
CA GLU A 10 -0.16 -11.70 8.33
C GLU A 10 0.00 -12.50 7.03
N LYS A 11 -1.09 -13.11 6.53
CA LYS A 11 -1.09 -13.85 5.27
C LYS A 11 -1.13 -12.91 4.07
N GLN A 12 -1.91 -11.83 4.15
CA GLN A 12 -1.99 -10.84 3.08
C GLN A 12 -0.68 -10.03 2.94
N ASN A 13 0.04 -9.84 4.06
CA ASN A 13 1.36 -9.20 4.14
C ASN A 13 1.44 -7.89 3.33
N VAL A 14 0.46 -7.00 3.56
CA VAL A 14 0.36 -5.73 2.84
C VAL A 14 1.57 -4.85 3.16
N LYS A 15 2.21 -4.34 2.11
CA LYS A 15 3.34 -3.42 2.21
C LYS A 15 2.96 -2.03 1.74
N PHE A 16 3.37 -1.03 2.50
CA PHE A 16 3.20 0.38 2.15
C PHE A 16 4.57 0.97 1.82
N TYR A 17 4.78 1.36 0.57
CA TYR A 17 6.01 2.01 0.14
C TYR A 17 5.80 3.52 0.14
N LEU A 18 6.36 4.21 1.13
CA LEU A 18 6.28 5.66 1.27
C LEU A 18 7.41 6.33 0.50
N PHE A 19 7.03 7.17 -0.45
CA PHE A 19 7.90 8.04 -1.23
C PHE A 19 7.62 9.50 -0.89
N SER A 20 8.64 10.33 -1.05
CA SER A 20 8.53 11.78 -1.00
C SER A 20 9.34 12.41 -2.12
N CYS A 21 9.13 13.69 -2.37
CA CYS A 21 9.91 14.46 -3.33
C CYS A 21 11.43 14.41 -3.08
N ASN A 22 11.84 14.26 -1.81
CA ASN A 22 13.25 14.20 -1.42
C ASN A 22 13.82 12.79 -1.56
N ASN A 23 12.95 11.78 -1.67
CA ASN A 23 13.34 10.39 -1.77
C ASN A 23 12.41 9.61 -2.71
N PRO A 24 12.46 9.90 -4.02
CA PRO A 24 11.56 9.32 -5.00
C PRO A 24 11.87 7.86 -5.37
N PHE A 25 13.07 7.37 -5.04
CA PHE A 25 13.55 6.05 -5.46
C PHE A 25 13.87 5.07 -4.32
N ASN A 26 14.03 5.53 -3.06
CA ASN A 26 14.33 4.65 -1.93
C ASN A 26 13.22 4.72 -0.86
N PRO A 27 12.05 4.10 -1.08
CA PRO A 27 10.92 4.28 -0.18
C PRO A 27 11.19 3.75 1.22
N SER A 28 10.54 4.34 2.22
CA SER A 28 10.35 3.67 3.51
C SER A 28 9.28 2.60 3.34
N ILE A 29 9.60 1.34 3.69
CA ILE A 29 8.66 0.22 3.57
C ILE A 29 8.03 -0.03 4.95
N LEU A 30 6.71 0.06 5.03
CA LEU A 30 5.95 -0.12 6.27
C LEU A 30 5.04 -1.33 6.17
N SER A 31 4.80 -1.96 7.31
CA SER A 31 3.76 -2.96 7.54
C SER A 31 2.49 -2.31 8.10
N TYR A 32 1.39 -3.07 8.13
CA TYR A 32 0.09 -2.62 8.67
C TYR A 32 0.12 -2.28 10.16
N ASN A 33 1.14 -2.73 10.90
CA ASN A 33 1.28 -2.55 12.35
C ASN A 33 2.39 -1.55 12.73
N VAL A 34 2.79 -0.66 11.81
CA VAL A 34 3.78 0.39 12.08
C VAL A 34 3.38 1.22 13.31
N SER A 35 4.31 1.44 14.22
CA SER A 35 4.09 2.26 15.43
C SER A 35 4.24 3.76 15.16
N GLU A 36 3.67 4.59 16.04
CA GLU A 36 3.83 6.05 15.95
C GLU A 36 5.31 6.48 16.02
N ASN A 37 6.14 5.77 16.79
CA ASN A 37 7.55 6.08 16.90
C ASN A 37 8.32 5.75 15.61
N GLU A 38 7.96 4.65 14.94
CA GLU A 38 8.49 4.34 13.61
C GLU A 38 8.05 5.39 12.59
N MET A 39 6.77 5.82 12.64
CA MET A 39 6.23 6.87 11.77
C MET A 39 6.99 8.19 11.87
N LYS A 40 7.44 8.59 13.07
CA LYS A 40 8.22 9.83 13.29
C LYS A 40 9.59 9.82 12.61
N ASN A 41 10.16 8.65 12.37
CA ASN A 41 11.48 8.50 11.74
C ASN A 41 11.40 8.37 10.20
N LEU A 42 10.19 8.38 9.64
CA LEU A 42 9.99 8.26 8.21
C LEU A 42 10.23 9.60 7.50
N ASN A 43 10.53 9.52 6.21
CA ASN A 43 10.54 10.68 5.34
C ASN A 43 9.11 11.08 4.93
N TYR A 44 8.28 11.35 5.94
CA TYR A 44 6.88 11.75 5.83
C TYR A 44 6.72 13.21 6.26
N ASP A 45 6.08 14.04 5.44
CA ASP A 45 5.73 15.41 5.82
C ASP A 45 4.22 15.52 6.05
N GLN A 46 3.82 15.68 7.31
CA GLN A 46 2.42 15.82 7.72
C GLN A 46 1.72 17.05 7.14
N ASN A 47 2.47 18.06 6.67
CA ASN A 47 1.91 19.26 6.06
C ASN A 47 1.71 19.11 4.54
N ARG A 48 2.06 17.95 3.97
CA ARG A 48 1.90 17.64 2.54
C ARG A 48 0.72 16.72 2.33
N ARG A 49 0.06 16.88 1.19
CA ARG A 49 -0.99 15.95 0.76
C ARG A 49 -0.38 14.57 0.51
N THR A 50 -1.03 13.53 1.04
CA THR A 50 -0.69 12.14 0.77
C THR A 50 -1.57 11.57 -0.34
N ILE A 51 -0.96 10.88 -1.31
CA ILE A 51 -1.67 10.16 -2.37
C ILE A 51 -1.38 8.67 -2.20
N PHE A 52 -2.43 7.86 -2.14
CA PHE A 52 -2.33 6.40 -2.14
C PHE A 52 -2.57 5.86 -3.55
N ILE A 53 -1.70 4.96 -4.00
CA ILE A 53 -1.84 4.21 -5.25
C ILE A 53 -2.01 2.74 -4.88
N VAL A 54 -3.18 2.17 -5.18
CA VAL A 54 -3.54 0.81 -4.79
C VAL A 54 -3.85 0.02 -6.06
N HIS A 55 -3.21 -1.14 -6.23
CA HIS A 55 -3.49 -2.01 -7.37
C HIS A 55 -4.74 -2.86 -7.15
N GLY A 56 -5.18 -3.54 -8.22
CA GLY A 56 -6.35 -4.41 -8.21
C GLY A 56 -6.02 -5.91 -8.08
N PHE A 57 -6.95 -6.73 -8.55
CA PHE A 57 -6.82 -8.19 -8.61
C PHE A 57 -5.67 -8.61 -9.52
N THR A 58 -4.91 -9.64 -9.10
CA THR A 58 -3.76 -10.22 -9.84
C THR A 58 -2.63 -9.26 -10.21
N ASP A 59 -2.62 -8.05 -9.64
CA ASP A 59 -1.62 -7.03 -9.90
C ASP A 59 -0.74 -6.81 -8.66
N TYR A 60 0.31 -6.02 -8.78
CA TYR A 60 1.26 -5.76 -7.71
C TYR A 60 2.08 -4.49 -7.96
N TYR A 61 2.75 -3.97 -6.92
CA TYR A 61 3.66 -2.84 -7.07
C TYR A 61 5.02 -3.26 -7.63
N GLU A 62 5.49 -2.61 -8.69
CA GLU A 62 6.89 -2.59 -9.11
C GLU A 62 7.28 -1.20 -9.62
N GLN A 63 8.55 -0.84 -9.49
CA GLN A 63 9.06 0.45 -9.97
C GLN A 63 8.91 0.61 -11.50
N VAL A 64 8.95 -0.49 -12.25
CA VAL A 64 8.92 -0.48 -13.73
C VAL A 64 7.53 -0.61 -14.32
N ASN A 65 6.48 -0.74 -13.50
CA ASN A 65 5.10 -0.90 -13.96
C ASN A 65 4.30 0.42 -13.87
N TRP A 66 2.99 0.35 -14.15
CA TRP A 66 2.11 1.52 -14.18
C TRP A 66 2.09 2.27 -12.83
N MET A 67 2.22 1.59 -11.69
CA MET A 67 2.23 2.21 -10.38
C MET A 67 3.51 3.02 -10.17
N GLY A 68 4.66 2.46 -10.54
CA GLY A 68 5.95 3.16 -10.51
C GLY A 68 5.95 4.41 -11.39
N ASN A 69 5.46 4.27 -12.63
CA ASN A 69 5.31 5.37 -13.57
C ASN A 69 4.36 6.46 -13.05
N LEU A 70 3.20 6.09 -12.48
CA LEU A 70 2.25 7.04 -11.90
C LEU A 70 2.87 7.77 -10.70
N LYS A 71 3.55 7.04 -9.81
CA LYS A 71 4.28 7.61 -8.66
C LYS A 71 5.33 8.62 -9.13
N ASP A 72 6.12 8.30 -10.15
CA ASP A 72 7.14 9.21 -10.68
C ASP A 72 6.54 10.46 -11.33
N ASN A 73 5.43 10.31 -12.06
CA ASN A 73 4.68 11.44 -12.61
C ASN A 73 4.15 12.38 -11.52
N ILE A 74 3.61 11.81 -10.44
CA ILE A 74 3.11 12.60 -9.30
C ILE A 74 4.28 13.34 -8.61
N LEU A 75 5.41 12.69 -8.40
CA LEU A 75 6.58 13.27 -7.74
C LEU A 75 7.36 14.24 -8.64
N SER A 76 7.13 14.25 -9.95
CA SER A 76 7.76 15.23 -10.86
C SER A 76 7.00 16.57 -10.92
N MET A 77 5.75 16.62 -10.44
CA MET A 77 4.93 17.84 -10.40
C MET A 77 5.62 18.98 -9.63
N LYS A 78 5.45 20.23 -10.10
CA LYS A 78 6.05 21.43 -9.49
C LYS A 78 4.98 22.40 -8.95
N PRO A 79 5.15 22.94 -7.72
CA PRO A 79 6.15 22.54 -6.73
C PRO A 79 5.85 21.13 -6.18
N CYS A 80 6.88 20.29 -6.00
CA CYS A 80 6.67 18.95 -5.47
C CYS A 80 6.42 19.03 -3.95
N ARG A 81 5.16 18.84 -3.55
CA ARG A 81 4.70 18.94 -2.15
C ARG A 81 3.77 17.78 -1.77
N LEU A 82 4.18 16.56 -2.13
CA LEU A 82 3.36 15.36 -1.97
C LEU A 82 4.12 14.26 -1.23
N ASN A 83 3.39 13.47 -0.45
CA ASN A 83 3.77 12.12 -0.05
C ASN A 83 3.04 11.15 -0.98
N VAL A 84 3.72 10.12 -1.48
CA VAL A 84 3.08 9.07 -2.29
C VAL A 84 3.27 7.74 -1.59
N VAL A 85 2.19 6.99 -1.41
CA VAL A 85 2.21 5.66 -0.82
C VAL A 85 1.70 4.66 -1.86
N THR A 86 2.56 3.76 -2.34
CA THR A 86 2.07 2.61 -3.11
C THR A 86 1.72 1.48 -2.15
N VAL A 87 0.55 0.89 -2.33
CA VAL A 87 0.02 -0.17 -1.49
C VAL A 87 0.09 -1.48 -2.26
N ASP A 88 0.94 -2.37 -1.78
CA ASP A 88 1.15 -3.70 -2.36
C ASP A 88 0.49 -4.75 -1.48
N TRP A 89 -0.66 -5.23 -1.93
CA TRP A 89 -1.43 -6.31 -1.30
C TRP A 89 -1.40 -7.57 -2.16
N ARG A 90 -0.28 -7.83 -2.87
CA ARG A 90 -0.12 -9.01 -3.73
C ARG A 90 -0.40 -10.35 -3.02
N GLY A 91 -0.12 -10.43 -1.71
CA GLY A 91 -0.41 -11.62 -0.91
C GLY A 91 -1.91 -11.95 -0.80
N GLY A 92 -2.78 -10.94 -0.88
CA GLY A 92 -4.25 -11.11 -0.84
C GLY A 92 -4.94 -11.00 -2.20
N SER A 93 -4.29 -10.43 -3.22
CA SER A 93 -4.87 -10.19 -4.56
C SER A 93 -4.48 -11.23 -5.61
N ILE A 94 -3.29 -11.84 -5.49
CA ILE A 94 -2.82 -12.90 -6.40
C ILE A 94 -3.23 -14.25 -5.82
N VAL A 95 -4.53 -14.50 -5.86
CA VAL A 95 -5.15 -15.75 -5.38
C VAL A 95 -5.94 -16.40 -6.52
N LYS A 96 -6.03 -17.73 -6.52
CA LYS A 96 -6.75 -18.48 -7.57
C LYS A 96 -8.24 -18.13 -7.67
N ASN A 97 -8.84 -17.72 -6.54
CA ASN A 97 -10.28 -17.45 -6.47
C ASN A 97 -10.54 -15.94 -6.36
N TYR A 98 -11.21 -15.38 -7.37
CA TYR A 98 -11.60 -13.97 -7.37
C TYR A 98 -12.46 -13.58 -6.17
N LEU A 99 -13.36 -14.44 -5.71
CA LEU A 99 -14.20 -14.17 -4.53
C LEU A 99 -13.38 -14.12 -3.24
N GLN A 100 -12.27 -14.86 -3.15
CA GLN A 100 -11.32 -14.71 -2.05
C GLN A 100 -10.60 -13.37 -2.12
N ALA A 101 -10.16 -12.92 -3.31
CA ALA A 101 -9.56 -11.60 -3.48
C ALA A 101 -10.54 -10.47 -3.09
N VAL A 102 -11.82 -10.60 -3.48
CA VAL A 102 -12.89 -9.69 -3.07
C VAL A 102 -13.06 -9.68 -1.55
N ALA A 103 -13.06 -10.85 -0.90
CA ALA A 103 -13.11 -10.92 0.56
C ALA A 103 -11.90 -10.23 1.21
N ASN A 104 -10.69 -10.43 0.66
CA ASN A 104 -9.45 -9.85 1.17
C ASN A 104 -9.42 -8.31 1.07
N THR A 105 -10.22 -7.68 0.19
CA THR A 105 -10.35 -6.20 0.18
C THR A 105 -10.97 -5.63 1.46
N ARG A 106 -11.62 -6.47 2.27
CA ARG A 106 -12.22 -6.08 3.55
C ARG A 106 -11.23 -6.32 4.69
N LEU A 107 -11.33 -5.51 5.74
CA LEU A 107 -10.58 -5.75 6.97
C LEU A 107 -11.05 -7.05 7.62
N HIS A 108 -10.10 -7.91 7.99
CA HIS A 108 -10.36 -9.01 8.89
C HIS A 108 -10.65 -8.44 10.28
N HIS A 109 -11.93 -8.39 10.67
CA HIS A 109 -12.30 -8.09 12.05
C HIS A 109 -12.01 -9.33 12.90
N LEU A 110 -10.90 -9.32 13.62
CA LEU A 110 -10.77 -10.18 14.80
C LEU A 110 -11.73 -9.63 15.85
N SER A 111 -12.84 -10.33 16.09
CA SER A 111 -13.50 -10.22 17.39
C SER A 111 -12.48 -10.72 18.42
N LYS A 112 -11.71 -9.81 19.00
CA LYS A 112 -10.93 -10.14 20.19
C LYS A 112 -11.92 -10.38 21.32
N ASN A 113 -12.09 -11.65 21.71
CA ASN A 113 -12.53 -12.00 23.06
C ASN A 113 -11.48 -11.53 24.06
#